data_AF-A0A5N8HC33-F1
#
_entry.id   AF-A0A5N8HC33-F1
#
_cell.length_a   1.000
_cell.length_b   1.000
_cell.length_c   1.000
_cell.angle_alpha   90.00
_cell.angle_beta   90.00
_cell.angle_gamma   90.00
#
_symmetry.space_group_name_H-M   'P 1'
#
loop_
_entity.id
_entity.type
_entity.pdbx_description
1 polymer ?
#
loop_
_entity_poly.entity_id
_entity_poly.type
_entity_poly.pdbx_seq_one_letter_code
_entity_poly.pdbx_strand_id
1 'polypeptide(L)'
;MIVMRLIFILLTLWCLPGLAQQIAVPELRQQVTDITGTLSTSEQQSLTQQLQDITHKTRAQVAVLVVPSTGDDSIEQYATRVFDNWRLGDAKRNDGILI
;
A
#
# COMPACT_ATOMS: atom_id res chain seq x y z
N MET A 1 -27.07 -40.50 -16.44
CA MET A 1 -26.02 -39.62 -17.01
C MET A 1 -26.37 -38.13 -16.96
N ILE A 2 -27.63 -37.70 -17.21
CA ILE A 2 -28.04 -36.28 -17.10
C ILE A 2 -27.94 -35.72 -15.67
N VAL A 3 -28.39 -36.47 -14.65
CA VAL A 3 -28.35 -36.01 -13.24
C VAL A 3 -26.91 -35.79 -12.76
N MET A 4 -25.97 -36.65 -13.16
CA MET A 4 -24.54 -36.49 -12.84
C MET A 4 -23.93 -35.24 -13.49
N ARG A 5 -24.36 -34.89 -14.71
CA ARG A 5 -23.94 -33.66 -15.39
C ARG A 5 -24.49 -32.40 -14.71
N LEU A 6 -25.74 -32.43 -14.24
CA LEU A 6 -26.36 -31.31 -13.53
C LEU A 6 -25.69 -31.04 -12.18
N ILE A 7 -25.31 -32.10 -11.44
CA ILE A 7 -24.55 -31.97 -10.18
C ILE A 7 -23.18 -31.34 -10.45
N PHE A 8 -22.49 -31.75 -11.52
CA PHE A 8 -21.17 -31.23 -11.87
C PHE A 8 -21.23 -29.73 -12.22
N ILE A 9 -22.26 -29.30 -12.97
CA ILE A 9 -22.48 -27.89 -13.32
C ILE A 9 -22.82 -27.06 -12.06
N LEU A 10 -23.63 -27.61 -11.14
CA LEU A 10 -23.98 -26.95 -9.88
C LEU A 10 -22.75 -26.78 -8.96
N LEU A 11 -21.84 -27.76 -8.95
CA LEU A 11 -20.60 -27.71 -8.16
C LEU A 11 -19.62 -26.65 -8.68
N THR A 12 -19.53 -26.46 -10.01
CA THR A 12 -18.69 -25.42 -10.61
C THR A 12 -19.24 -24.01 -10.39
N LEU A 13 -20.57 -23.86 -10.24
CA LEU A 13 -21.21 -22.57 -10.00
C LEU A 13 -21.00 -22.05 -8.57
N TRP A 14 -20.66 -22.94 -7.62
CA TRP A 14 -20.36 -22.57 -6.23
C TRP A 14 -18.89 -22.20 -5.99
N CYS A 15 -18.02 -22.38 -6.96
CA CYS A 15 -16.60 -22.03 -6.87
C CYS A 15 -16.32 -20.74 -7.66
N LEU A 16 -17.08 -19.68 -7.34
CA LEU A 16 -16.67 -18.33 -7.74
C LEU A 16 -15.60 -17.88 -6.75
N PRO A 17 -14.33 -17.76 -7.14
CA PRO A 17 -13.34 -17.11 -6.27
C PRO A 17 -13.86 -15.69 -6.02
N GLY A 18 -13.95 -15.29 -4.75
CA GLY A 18 -14.22 -13.91 -4.39
C GLY A 18 -13.19 -13.04 -5.11
N LEU A 19 -13.65 -12.02 -5.84
CA LEU A 19 -12.75 -11.06 -6.48
C LEU A 19 -12.07 -10.26 -5.37
N ALA A 20 -10.89 -10.72 -4.95
CA ALA A 20 -10.08 -9.99 -3.99
C ALA A 20 -9.67 -8.65 -4.61
N GLN A 21 -10.18 -7.55 -4.07
CA GLN A 21 -9.92 -6.22 -4.55
C GLN A 21 -8.63 -5.70 -3.92
N GLN A 22 -7.51 -6.03 -4.58
CA GLN A 22 -6.22 -5.53 -4.17
C GLN A 22 -6.02 -4.09 -4.65
N ILE A 23 -5.70 -3.18 -3.73
CA ILE A 23 -5.41 -1.79 -4.06
C ILE A 23 -3.99 -1.67 -4.62
N ALA A 24 -3.81 -0.88 -5.68
CA ALA A 24 -2.49 -0.61 -6.23
C ALA A 24 -1.64 0.24 -5.26
N VAL A 25 -0.34 -0.01 -5.22
CA VAL A 25 0.60 0.86 -4.51
C VAL A 25 0.88 2.07 -5.42
N PRO A 26 0.64 3.31 -4.95
CA PRO A 26 0.94 4.50 -5.75
C PRO A 26 2.45 4.68 -5.93
N GLU A 27 2.86 5.37 -6.98
CA GLU A 27 4.27 5.69 -7.19
C GLU A 27 4.80 6.66 -6.12
N LEU A 28 5.99 6.38 -5.60
CA LEU A 28 6.68 7.29 -4.69
C LEU A 28 7.20 8.51 -5.47
N ARG A 29 6.45 9.62 -5.43
CA ARG A 29 6.87 10.89 -6.05
C ARG A 29 7.63 11.81 -5.10
N GLN A 30 7.26 11.75 -3.83
CA GLN A 30 7.79 12.58 -2.74
C GLN A 30 7.55 11.84 -1.42
N GLN A 31 8.21 12.29 -0.35
CA GLN A 31 8.09 11.64 0.97
C GLN A 31 6.65 11.61 1.49
N VAL A 32 5.80 12.57 1.11
CA VAL A 32 4.37 12.60 1.47
C VAL A 32 3.52 12.33 0.24
N THR A 33 2.93 11.15 0.15
CA THR A 33 2.02 10.77 -0.94
C THR A 33 0.60 10.68 -0.38
N ASP A 34 -0.24 11.65 -0.73
CA ASP A 34 -1.65 11.68 -0.36
C ASP A 34 -2.52 11.61 -1.62
N ILE A 35 -3.21 10.48 -1.81
CA ILE A 35 -4.14 10.26 -2.94
C ILE A 35 -5.60 10.52 -2.57
N THR A 36 -5.90 10.85 -1.31
CA THR A 36 -7.25 11.16 -0.82
C THR A 36 -7.53 12.67 -0.83
N GLY A 37 -6.47 13.49 -0.87
CA GLY A 37 -6.59 14.95 -0.73
C GLY A 37 -6.97 15.36 0.68
N THR A 38 -6.61 14.55 1.67
CA THR A 38 -6.87 14.82 3.10
C THR A 38 -5.99 15.96 3.62
N LEU A 39 -4.76 16.07 3.10
CA LEU A 39 -3.77 17.07 3.47
C LEU A 39 -3.81 18.24 2.48
N SER A 40 -3.88 19.46 3.00
CA SER A 40 -3.69 20.68 2.22
C SER A 40 -2.28 20.76 1.64
N THR A 41 -2.09 21.55 0.58
CA THR A 41 -0.77 21.79 -0.02
C THR A 41 0.25 22.30 1.00
N SER A 42 -0.16 23.18 1.93
CA SER A 42 0.71 23.70 2.99
C SER A 42 1.11 22.63 4.00
N GLU A 43 0.20 21.72 4.34
CA GLU A 43 0.51 20.60 5.25
C GLU A 43 1.46 19.60 4.59
N GLN A 44 1.23 19.25 3.32
CA GLN A 44 2.13 18.38 2.57
C GLN A 44 3.54 18.97 2.46
N GLN A 45 3.66 20.28 2.20
CA GLN A 45 4.94 20.98 2.17
C GLN A 45 5.63 20.99 3.54
N SER A 46 4.89 21.31 4.60
CA SER A 46 5.42 21.33 5.97
C SER A 46 5.90 19.95 6.42
N LEU A 47 5.10 18.90 6.16
CA LEU A 47 5.48 17.53 6.47
C LEU A 47 6.70 17.11 5.65
N THR A 48 6.72 17.38 4.36
CA THR A 48 7.88 17.08 3.50
C THR A 48 9.15 17.72 4.04
N GLN A 49 9.11 19.00 4.45
CA GLN A 49 10.28 19.67 5.04
C GLN A 49 10.74 18.98 6.33
N GLN A 50 9.80 18.59 7.20
CA GLN A 50 10.13 17.87 8.44
C GLN A 50 10.76 16.51 8.16
N LEU A 51 10.24 15.75 7.20
CA LEU A 51 10.77 14.44 6.82
C LEU A 51 12.16 14.56 6.16
N GLN A 52 12.41 15.61 5.37
CA GLN A 52 13.74 15.93 4.85
C GLN A 52 14.72 16.25 5.99
N ASP A 53 14.32 17.05 6.97
CA ASP A 53 15.16 17.38 8.12
C ASP A 53 15.51 16.15 8.96
N ILE A 54 14.55 15.23 9.15
CA ILE A 54 14.80 13.93 9.80
C ILE A 54 15.82 13.13 9.00
N THR A 55 15.58 13.00 7.69
CA THR A 55 16.49 12.26 6.79
C THR A 55 17.90 12.85 6.82
N HIS A 56 18.04 14.17 6.84
CA HIS A 56 19.34 14.82 6.91
C HIS A 56 20.05 14.57 8.25
N LYS A 57 19.32 14.58 9.37
CA LYS A 57 19.88 14.42 10.72
C LYS A 57 20.22 12.95 11.06
N THR A 58 19.43 11.99 10.61
CA THR A 58 19.54 10.58 11.04
C THR A 58 19.96 9.64 9.91
N ARG A 59 19.81 10.07 8.65
CA ARG A 59 19.87 9.25 7.41
C ARG A 59 18.72 8.27 7.23
N ALA A 60 17.78 8.19 8.19
CA ALA A 60 16.58 7.38 8.05
C ALA A 60 15.69 7.94 6.95
N GLN A 61 15.14 7.06 6.12
CA GLN A 61 14.22 7.46 5.06
C GLN A 61 12.79 7.29 5.56
N VAL A 62 12.11 8.41 5.79
CA VAL A 62 10.74 8.44 6.29
C VAL A 62 9.79 8.88 5.18
N ALA A 63 8.72 8.14 4.98
CA ALA A 63 7.64 8.47 4.06
C ALA A 63 6.27 8.36 4.73
N VAL A 64 5.32 9.15 4.26
CA VAL A 64 3.92 9.17 4.68
C VAL A 64 3.06 8.82 3.45
N LEU A 65 2.17 7.86 3.60
CA LEU A 65 1.24 7.43 2.55
C LEU A 65 -0.20 7.50 3.07
N VAL A 66 -1.02 8.33 2.44
CA VAL A 66 -2.47 8.43 2.72
C VAL A 66 -3.25 7.80 1.58
N VAL A 67 -3.96 6.71 1.87
CA VAL A 67 -4.81 5.96 0.93
C VAL A 67 -6.24 5.88 1.46
N PRO A 68 -7.26 5.81 0.58
CA PRO A 68 -8.66 5.73 1.02
C PRO A 68 -9.02 4.39 1.64
N SER A 69 -8.30 3.32 1.29
CA SER A 69 -8.49 1.95 1.78
C SER A 69 -7.29 1.08 1.38
N THR A 70 -7.06 -0.02 2.11
CA THR A 70 -6.12 -1.09 1.74
C THR A 70 -6.79 -2.19 0.89
N GLY A 71 -8.11 -2.08 0.66
CA GLY A 71 -8.91 -3.11 0.01
C GLY A 71 -9.06 -4.33 0.92
N ASP A 72 -8.79 -5.51 0.37
CA ASP A 72 -8.83 -6.75 1.13
C ASP A 72 -7.52 -7.07 1.87
N ASP A 73 -6.46 -6.28 1.65
CA ASP A 73 -5.21 -6.45 2.38
C ASP A 73 -5.36 -5.95 3.83
N SER A 74 -4.72 -6.65 4.76
CA SER A 74 -4.43 -6.07 6.08
C SER A 74 -3.49 -4.87 5.94
N ILE A 75 -3.46 -4.00 6.95
CA ILE A 75 -2.57 -2.83 6.92
C ILE A 75 -1.10 -3.22 6.80
N GLU A 76 -0.69 -4.33 7.44
CA GLU A 76 0.68 -4.87 7.37
C GLU A 76 0.99 -5.46 5.99
N GLN A 77 0.03 -6.15 5.37
CA GLN A 77 0.19 -6.70 4.02
C GLN A 77 0.36 -5.56 3.00
N TYR A 78 -0.50 -4.55 3.08
CA TYR A 78 -0.40 -3.37 2.23
C TYR A 78 0.93 -2.64 2.45
N ALA A 79 1.30 -2.37 3.71
CA ALA A 79 2.57 -1.73 4.06
C ALA A 79 3.78 -2.52 3.54
N THR A 80 3.75 -3.85 3.61
CA THR A 80 4.82 -4.70 3.07
C THR A 80 4.96 -4.50 1.56
N ARG A 81 3.85 -4.50 0.81
CA ARG A 81 3.88 -4.21 -0.64
C ARG A 81 4.38 -2.81 -0.92
N VAL A 82 4.04 -1.82 -0.09
CA VAL A 82 4.56 -0.45 -0.22
C VAL A 82 6.07 -0.45 -0.03
N PHE A 83 6.60 -1.09 1.01
CA PHE A 83 8.04 -1.22 1.22
C PHE A 83 8.74 -1.94 0.06
N ASP A 84 8.15 -3.01 -0.48
CA ASP A 84 8.72 -3.75 -1.60
C ASP A 84 8.81 -2.89 -2.88
N ASN A 85 7.77 -2.09 -3.15
CA ASN A 85 7.72 -1.21 -4.32
C ASN A 85 8.61 0.02 -4.16
N TRP A 86 8.56 0.66 -3.00
CA TRP A 86 9.25 1.93 -2.75
C TRP A 86 10.69 1.74 -2.33
N ARG A 87 11.03 0.56 -1.80
CA ARG A 87 12.37 0.20 -1.32
C ARG A 87 12.92 1.26 -0.36
N LEU A 88 12.08 1.70 0.59
CA LEU A 88 12.42 2.73 1.56
C LEU A 88 13.60 2.29 2.45
N GLY A 89 14.54 3.19 2.64
CA GLY A 89 15.70 2.98 3.49
C GLY A 89 16.91 2.44 2.76
N ASP A 90 18.02 2.35 3.48
CA ASP A 90 19.25 1.74 2.99
C ASP A 90 19.34 0.27 3.41
N ALA A 91 19.67 -0.62 2.48
CA ALA A 91 19.70 -2.06 2.71
C ALA A 91 20.70 -2.51 3.81
N LYS A 92 21.71 -1.69 4.14
CA LYS A 92 22.66 -1.99 5.23
C LYS A 92 22.17 -1.43 6.56
N ARG A 93 21.49 -0.29 6.55
CA ARG A 93 21.06 0.41 7.77
C ARG A 93 19.66 -0.02 8.22
N ASN A 94 18.85 -0.53 7.30
CA ASN A 94 17.45 -0.92 7.52
C ASN A 94 16.66 0.20 8.20
N ASP A 95 16.81 1.41 7.68
CA ASP A 95 16.32 2.66 8.28
C ASP A 95 15.16 3.30 7.49
N GLY A 96 14.38 2.45 6.81
CA GLY A 96 13.13 2.85 6.16
C GLY A 96 11.98 2.89 7.18
N ILE A 97 11.21 3.97 7.16
CA ILE A 97 10.02 4.16 7.98
C ILE A 97 8.87 4.58 7.07
N LEU A 98 7.74 3.87 7.17
CA LEU A 98 6.50 4.18 6.49
C LEU A 98 5.45 4.53 7.53
N ILE A 99 4.73 5.61 7.28
CA ILE A 99 3.61 6.12 8.09
C ILE A 99 2.35 6.10 7.23
#